data_AF-A0A349SED3-F1
#
_entry.id   AF-A0A349SED3-F1
#
_cell.length_a   1.000
_cell.length_b   1.000
_cell.length_c   1.000
_cell.angle_alpha   90.00
_cell.angle_beta   90.00
_cell.angle_gamma   90.00
#
_symmetry.space_group_name_H-M   'P 1'
#
loop_
_entity.id
_entity.type
_entity.pdbx_description
1 polymer ?
#
loop_
_entity_poly.entity_id
_entity_poly.type
_entity_poly.pdbx_seq_one_letter_code
_entity_poly.pdbx_strand_id
1 'polypeptide(L)'
;LNLAMAVQVVTYELYKTSNSGTDVLDWDREPATAADIGGFIDHLQRTLEKVGFYDPRVPKQAMTRLRRLFGRIQMDETEVAMLRGVLTHVERSIKKSTADDF
;
A
#
# COMPACT_ATOMS: atom_id res chain seq x y z
N LEU A 1 23.79 -0.95 -29.38
CA LEU A 1 23.72 0.38 -28.70
C LEU A 1 25.01 0.58 -27.92
N ASN A 2 25.65 1.75 -27.97
CA ASN A 2 26.79 2.05 -27.10
C ASN A 2 26.31 2.65 -25.77
N LEU A 3 27.16 2.66 -24.74
CA LEU A 3 26.79 3.15 -23.40
C LEU A 3 26.31 4.61 -23.43
N ALA A 4 26.97 5.47 -24.21
CA ALA A 4 26.60 6.88 -24.33
C ALA A 4 25.17 7.06 -24.90
N MET A 5 24.80 6.28 -25.91
CA MET A 5 23.46 6.27 -26.48
C MET A 5 22.41 5.73 -25.49
N ALA A 6 22.76 4.71 -24.69
CA ALA A 6 21.86 4.19 -23.66
C ALA A 6 21.56 5.26 -22.59
N VAL A 7 22.60 5.94 -22.11
CA VAL A 7 22.45 7.05 -21.15
C VAL A 7 21.64 8.19 -21.77
N GLN A 8 21.93 8.56 -23.02
CA GLN A 8 21.22 9.64 -23.72
C GLN A 8 19.72 9.35 -23.85
N VAL A 9 19.33 8.13 -24.25
CA VAL A 9 17.93 7.73 -24.34
C VAL A 9 17.26 7.80 -22.97
N VAL A 10 17.89 7.29 -21.91
CA VAL A 10 17.34 7.34 -20.54
C VAL A 10 17.17 8.78 -20.07
N THR A 11 18.18 9.63 -20.24
CA THR A 11 18.12 11.05 -19.82
C THR A 11 17.10 11.85 -20.63
N TYR A 12 16.94 11.55 -21.92
CA TYR A 12 15.98 12.24 -22.77
C TYR A 12 14.54 11.88 -22.38
N GLU A 13 14.25 10.61 -22.11
CA GLU A 13 12.92 10.18 -21.65
C GLU A 13 12.58 10.77 -20.27
N LEU A 14 13.56 10.87 -19.36
CA LEU A 14 13.40 11.56 -18.07
C LEU A 14 13.13 13.07 -18.23
N TYR A 15 13.89 13.75 -19.09
CA TYR A 15 13.67 15.17 -19.37
C TYR A 15 12.30 15.42 -20.00
N LYS A 16 11.92 14.58 -20.97
CA LYS A 16 10.63 14.69 -21.65
C LYS A 16 9.46 14.46 -20.70
N THR A 17 9.54 13.47 -19.80
CA THR A 17 8.50 13.25 -18.78
C THR A 17 8.49 14.33 -17.69
N SER A 18 9.64 14.92 -17.36
CA SER A 18 9.72 16.06 -16.45
C SER A 18 9.15 17.35 -17.06
N ASN A 19 9.22 17.52 -18.38
CA ASN A 19 8.86 18.77 -19.08
C ASN A 19 7.50 18.68 -19.78
N SER A 20 6.98 17.47 -20.00
CA SER A 20 5.57 17.24 -20.27
C SER A 20 4.89 17.44 -18.94
N GLY A 21 4.43 18.66 -18.65
CA GLY A 21 3.72 19.00 -17.43
C GLY A 21 2.75 17.88 -17.11
N THR A 22 3.13 17.05 -16.14
CA THR A 22 2.19 16.12 -15.54
C THR A 22 1.07 17.03 -15.08
N ASP A 23 -0.16 16.74 -15.47
CA ASP A 23 -1.29 16.99 -14.58
C ASP A 23 -0.90 16.29 -13.28
N VAL A 24 -0.11 16.98 -12.46
CA VAL A 24 0.07 16.64 -11.07
C VAL A 24 -1.34 16.84 -10.60
N LEU A 25 -2.09 15.74 -10.53
CA LEU A 25 -3.29 15.67 -9.74
C LEU A 25 -2.84 16.27 -8.42
N ASP A 26 -3.25 17.51 -8.20
CA ASP A 26 -2.94 18.28 -7.03
C ASP A 26 -3.75 17.60 -5.93
N TRP A 27 -3.19 16.49 -5.44
CA TRP A 27 -3.68 15.84 -4.27
C TRP A 27 -3.41 16.85 -3.17
N ASP A 28 -4.46 17.59 -2.80
CA ASP A 28 -4.52 18.60 -1.73
C ASP A 28 -4.21 17.98 -0.33
N ARG A 29 -3.53 16.83 -0.30
CA ARG A 29 -3.29 15.97 0.85
C ARG A 29 -1.87 15.44 0.81
N GLU A 30 -1.25 15.45 1.97
CA GLU A 30 0.12 14.98 2.12
C GLU A 30 0.23 13.49 1.80
N PRO A 31 1.24 13.08 1.00
CA PRO A 31 1.48 11.68 0.70
C PRO A 31 1.86 10.94 1.98
N ALA A 32 1.30 9.75 2.17
CA ALA A 32 1.61 8.93 3.33
C ALA A 32 3.08 8.53 3.35
N THR A 33 3.68 8.55 4.54
CA THR A 33 5.06 8.12 4.69
C THR A 33 5.20 6.61 4.48
N ALA A 34 6.42 6.16 4.15
CA ALA A 34 6.71 4.71 4.08
C ALA A 34 6.43 3.99 5.41
N ALA A 35 6.57 4.71 6.54
CA ALA A 35 6.25 4.20 7.87
C ALA A 35 4.74 4.02 8.05
N ASP A 36 3.92 4.95 7.55
CA ASP A 36 2.45 4.85 7.60
C ASP A 36 1.93 3.67 6.81
N ILE A 37 2.42 3.50 5.58
CA ILE A 37 2.09 2.37 4.73
C ILE A 37 2.55 1.06 5.39
N GLY A 38 3.75 1.03 5.96
CA GLY A 38 4.27 -0.12 6.70
C GLY A 38 3.39 -0.51 7.88
N GLY A 39 2.99 0.45 8.71
CA GLY A 39 2.10 0.22 9.84
C GLY A 39 0.70 -0.25 9.43
N PHE A 40 0.16 0.30 8.34
CA PHE A 40 -1.08 -0.19 7.74
C PHE A 40 -0.97 -1.64 7.27
N ILE A 41 0.10 -2.01 6.58
CA ILE A 41 0.32 -3.39 6.13
C ILE A 41 0.41 -4.37 7.30
N ASP A 42 1.07 -3.98 8.39
CA ASP A 42 1.19 -4.83 9.57
C ASP A 42 -0.17 -5.00 10.26
N HIS A 43 -1.00 -3.96 10.32
CA HIS A 43 -2.39 -4.06 10.79
C HIS A 43 -3.25 -4.95 9.89
N LEU A 44 -3.11 -4.80 8.57
CA LEU A 44 -3.79 -5.62 7.58
C LEU A 44 -3.44 -7.10 7.78
N GLN A 45 -2.15 -7.43 7.94
CA GLN A 45 -1.72 -8.80 8.18
C GLN A 45 -2.39 -9.41 9.41
N ARG A 46 -2.32 -8.72 10.56
CA ARG A 46 -2.94 -9.19 11.81
C ARG A 46 -4.44 -9.39 11.68
N THR A 47 -5.11 -8.51 10.93
CA THR A 47 -6.55 -8.62 10.68
C THR A 47 -6.87 -9.82 9.78
N LEU A 48 -6.07 -10.03 8.72
CA LEU A 48 -6.20 -11.18 7.80
C LEU A 48 -5.92 -12.52 8.49
N GLU A 49 -5.02 -12.54 9.48
CA GLU A 49 -4.79 -13.72 10.33
C GLU A 49 -6.03 -14.02 11.19
N LYS A 50 -6.62 -12.99 11.82
CA LYS A 50 -7.82 -13.16 12.67
C LYS A 50 -9.05 -13.67 11.91
N VAL A 51 -9.24 -13.24 10.66
CA VAL A 51 -10.34 -13.73 9.81
C VAL A 51 -10.03 -15.06 9.13
N GLY A 52 -8.85 -15.64 9.34
CA GLY A 52 -8.44 -16.93 8.78
C GLY A 52 -8.06 -16.89 7.29
N PHE A 53 -7.88 -15.71 6.69
CA PHE A 53 -7.47 -15.58 5.29
C PHE A 53 -5.97 -15.86 5.11
N TYR A 54 -5.15 -15.39 6.05
CA TYR A 54 -3.70 -15.53 6.04
C TYR A 54 -3.23 -16.41 7.19
N ASP A 55 -2.31 -17.34 6.91
CA ASP A 55 -1.64 -18.15 7.91
C ASP A 55 -0.12 -17.98 7.71
N PRO A 56 0.63 -17.43 8.68
CA PRO A 56 2.07 -17.24 8.56
C PRO A 56 2.85 -18.56 8.51
N ARG A 57 2.24 -19.68 8.94
CA ARG A 57 2.86 -21.01 8.91
C ARG A 57 2.83 -21.62 7.51
N VAL A 58 1.94 -21.15 6.64
CA VAL A 58 1.88 -21.59 5.24
C VAL A 58 2.57 -20.55 4.37
N PRO A 59 3.60 -20.91 3.58
CA PRO A 59 4.28 -19.97 2.69
C PRO A 59 3.34 -19.51 1.57
N LYS A 60 2.55 -18.47 1.84
CA LYS A 60 1.67 -17.80 0.86
C LYS A 60 2.28 -16.47 0.44
N GLN A 61 2.29 -16.20 -0.86
CA GLN A 61 2.76 -14.93 -1.43
C GLN A 61 1.76 -13.77 -1.25
N ALA A 62 0.66 -13.98 -0.53
CA ALA A 62 -0.41 -12.99 -0.36
C ALA A 62 0.12 -11.68 0.24
N MET A 63 0.81 -11.75 1.39
CA MET A 63 1.37 -10.55 2.03
C MET A 63 2.45 -9.87 1.18
N THR A 64 3.28 -10.63 0.45
CA THR A 64 4.25 -10.06 -0.49
C THR A 64 3.56 -9.30 -1.62
N ARG A 65 2.44 -9.84 -2.15
CA ARG A 65 1.65 -9.19 -3.20
C ARG A 65 0.95 -7.94 -2.67
N LEU A 66 0.37 -7.98 -1.47
CA LEU A 66 -0.26 -6.84 -0.82
C LEU A 66 0.75 -5.71 -0.54
N ARG A 67 1.94 -6.04 0.00
CA ARG A 67 3.03 -5.07 0.19
C ARG A 67 3.42 -4.37 -1.11
N ARG A 68 3.56 -5.14 -2.20
CA ARG A 68 3.87 -4.58 -3.53
C ARG A 68 2.74 -3.75 -4.11
N LEU A 69 1.49 -4.14 -3.88
CA LEU A 69 0.32 -3.41 -4.35
C LEU A 69 0.24 -2.04 -3.68
N PHE A 70 0.17 -2.01 -2.35
CA PHE A 70 0.02 -0.75 -1.60
C PHE A 70 1.27 0.14 -1.64
N GLY A 71 2.46 -0.44 -1.83
CA GLY A 71 3.67 0.34 -2.07
C GLY A 71 3.70 1.08 -3.43
N ARG A 72 2.80 0.74 -4.36
CA ARG A 72 2.70 1.40 -5.68
C ARG A 72 1.60 2.45 -5.76
N ILE A 73 0.60 2.38 -4.87
CA ILE A 73 -0.63 3.18 -4.99
C ILE A 73 -0.40 4.67 -4.63
N GLN A 74 0.78 5.05 -4.12
CA GLN A 74 1.10 6.43 -3.71
C GLN A 74 -0.01 7.05 -2.85
N MET A 75 -0.42 6.33 -1.80
CA MET A 75 -1.54 6.72 -0.96
C MET A 75 -1.25 8.01 -0.19
N ASP A 76 -2.29 8.79 0.08
CA ASP A 76 -2.24 9.92 1.00
C ASP A 76 -2.46 9.47 2.47
N GLU A 77 -2.15 10.35 3.44
CA GLU A 77 -2.35 10.03 4.86
C GLU A 77 -3.82 9.72 5.22
N THR A 78 -4.76 10.37 4.55
CA THR A 78 -6.20 10.21 4.79
C THR A 78 -6.69 8.84 4.34
N GLU A 79 -6.22 8.35 3.20
CA GLU A 79 -6.50 7.02 2.66
C GLU A 79 -5.94 5.94 3.58
N VAL A 80 -4.69 6.10 4.06
CA VAL A 80 -4.10 5.17 5.03
C VAL A 80 -4.90 5.16 6.33
N ALA A 81 -5.30 6.33 6.85
CA ALA A 81 -6.13 6.44 8.04
C ALA A 81 -7.51 5.79 7.84
N MET A 82 -8.15 6.02 6.69
CA MET A 82 -9.43 5.41 6.33
C MET A 82 -9.33 3.88 6.30
N LEU A 83 -8.31 3.33 5.63
CA LEU A 83 -8.09 1.89 5.55
C LEU A 83 -7.80 1.27 6.94
N ARG A 84 -6.99 1.92 7.78
CA ARG A 84 -6.80 1.50 9.18
C ARG A 84 -8.11 1.55 9.98
N GLY A 85 -8.95 2.54 9.71
CA GLY A 85 -10.30 2.65 10.27
C GLY A 85 -11.20 1.47 9.87
N VAL A 86 -11.19 1.07 8.61
CA VAL A 86 -11.91 -0.13 8.11
C VAL A 86 -11.45 -1.38 8.84
N LEU A 87 -10.12 -1.60 8.93
CA LEU A 87 -9.56 -2.76 9.64
C LEU A 87 -9.96 -2.78 11.12
N THR A 88 -9.96 -1.62 11.78
CA THR A 88 -10.42 -1.50 13.17
C THR A 88 -11.88 -1.92 13.33
N HIS A 89 -12.75 -1.55 12.39
CA HIS A 89 -14.16 -1.97 12.41
C HIS A 89 -14.31 -3.47 12.17
N VAL A 90 -13.55 -4.03 11.23
CA VAL A 90 -13.51 -5.49 11.00
C VAL A 90 -13.10 -6.22 12.28
N GLU A 91 -12.04 -5.78 12.95
CA GLU A 91 -11.58 -6.39 14.20
C GLU A 91 -12.62 -6.29 15.33
N ARG A 92 -13.39 -5.20 15.39
CA ARG A 92 -14.52 -5.06 16.34
C ARG A 92 -15.64 -6.05 16.03
N SER A 93 -15.99 -6.22 14.76
CA SER A 93 -17.02 -7.18 14.34
C SER A 93 -16.61 -8.62 14.69
N ILE A 94 -15.34 -8.99 14.48
CA ILE A 94 -14.81 -10.31 14.88
C ILE A 94 -14.99 -10.51 16.39
N LYS A 95 -14.58 -9.54 17.21
CA LYS A 95 -14.73 -9.61 18.67
C LYS A 95 -16.18 -9.75 19.11
N LYS A 96 -17.10 -9.04 18.45
CA LYS A 96 -18.53 -9.12 18.73
C LYS A 96 -19.06 -10.52 18.42
N SER A 97 -18.77 -11.07 17.24
CA SER A 97 -19.20 -12.43 16.88
C SER A 97 -18.68 -13.48 17.86
N THR A 98 -17.41 -13.38 18.29
CA THR A 98 -16.88 -14.29 19.31
C THR A 98 -17.57 -14.14 20.66
N ALA A 99 -18.07 -12.95 21.02
CA ALA A 99 -18.78 -12.73 22.28
C ALA A 99 -20.24 -13.19 22.25
N ASP A 100 -20.89 -13.16 21.08
CA ASP A 100 -22.27 -13.64 20.89
C ASP A 100 -22.35 -15.19 20.85
N ASP A 101 -21.22 -15.88 20.68
CA ASP A 101 -21.11 -17.36 20.66
C ASP A 101 -20.92 -18.00 22.07
N PHE A 102 -20.89 -17.20 23.16
CA PHE A 102 -20.79 -17.67 24.56
C PHE A 102 -21.96 -17.17 25.41
#